data_AF-A0A962I3N1-F1
#
_entry.id   AF-A0A962I3N1-F1
#
_cell.length_a   1.000
_cell.length_b   1.000
_cell.length_c   1.000
_cell.angle_alpha   90.00
_cell.angle_beta   90.00
_cell.angle_gamma   90.00
#
_symmetry.space_group_name_H-M   'P 1'
#
loop_
_entity.id
_entity.type
_entity.pdbx_description
1 polymer ?
#
loop_
_entity_poly.entity_id
_entity_poly.type
_entity_poly.pdbx_seq_one_letter_code
_entity_poly.pdbx_strand_id
1 'polypeptide(L)'
;MSADPEPLIRQTAEGQWLLLTPSATMVTADWFQRDHWAGTAHELSDGGRAAPWLLQTELGALVWRHYRRGGLLGRWLDDRYLWNGLRRSRPWQEFVCLQRLQQAGMPVPPVIAAQVQRSGRWYRADLLTGWIEGSRSLASHLRSGSLPTTQWRALGALIARLHERGCEHADLNAHNILLDECGRFWLIDFDRARWRESSARGRSWGQANLARLQRSLSKLQLTPAADDWAALQQGYAGP
;
A
#
# COMPACT_ATOMS: atom_id res chain seq x y z
N MET A 1 5.62 -15.82 -18.39
CA MET A 1 5.14 -15.46 -17.05
C MET A 1 6.22 -15.85 -16.06
N SER A 2 6.85 -14.88 -15.39
CA SER A 2 7.69 -15.22 -14.23
C SER A 2 6.82 -15.91 -13.19
N ALA A 3 7.35 -16.92 -12.49
CA ALA A 3 6.67 -17.47 -11.33
C ALA A 3 6.40 -16.36 -10.32
N ASP A 4 5.26 -16.45 -9.64
CA ASP A 4 4.91 -15.50 -8.59
C ASP A 4 5.96 -15.56 -7.48
N PRO A 5 6.44 -14.42 -6.94
CA PRO A 5 7.36 -14.46 -5.82
C PRO A 5 6.67 -15.14 -4.65
N GLU A 6 7.32 -16.20 -4.13
CA GLU A 6 6.82 -16.90 -2.96
C GLU A 6 7.52 -16.35 -1.71
N PRO A 7 6.75 -15.97 -0.67
CA PRO A 7 7.33 -15.61 0.62
C PRO A 7 7.96 -16.83 1.27
N LEU A 8 9.00 -16.60 2.08
CA LEU A 8 9.40 -17.60 3.07
C LEU A 8 8.29 -17.70 4.13
N ILE A 9 7.78 -18.91 4.34
CA ILE A 9 6.70 -19.15 5.30
C ILE A 9 7.30 -19.77 6.55
N ARG A 10 7.04 -19.16 7.71
CA ARG A 10 7.35 -19.73 9.03
C ARG A 10 6.07 -19.85 9.83
N GLN A 11 5.87 -20.98 10.51
CA GLN A 11 4.77 -21.15 11.45
C GLN A 11 5.31 -21.11 12.88
N THR A 12 4.66 -20.35 13.76
CA THR A 12 5.03 -20.28 15.18
C THR A 12 4.45 -21.46 15.97
N ALA A 13 4.91 -21.67 17.20
CA ALA A 13 4.37 -22.70 18.09
C ALA A 13 2.87 -22.49 18.39
N GLU A 14 2.43 -21.23 18.40
CA GLU A 14 1.04 -20.81 18.60
C GLU A 14 0.21 -20.89 17.30
N GLY A 15 0.78 -21.42 16.22
CA GLY A 15 0.08 -21.65 14.96
C GLY A 15 -0.11 -20.40 14.08
N GLN A 16 0.60 -19.30 14.36
CA GLN A 16 0.59 -18.10 13.52
C GLN A 16 1.45 -18.31 12.27
N TRP A 17 1.07 -17.71 11.14
CA TRP A 17 1.92 -17.70 9.95
C TRP A 17 2.65 -16.37 9.82
N LEU A 18 3.95 -16.46 9.56
CA LEU A 18 4.80 -15.35 9.15
C LEU A 18 5.17 -15.54 7.69
N LEU A 19 4.96 -14.49 6.90
CA LEU A 19 5.42 -14.35 5.52
C LEU A 19 6.63 -13.43 5.54
N LEU A 20 7.78 -13.88 5.05
CA LEU A 20 9.04 -13.14 5.17
C LEU A 20 9.70 -13.01 3.81
N THR A 21 10.38 -11.89 3.59
CA THR A 21 11.37 -11.80 2.51
C THR A 21 12.66 -12.53 2.91
N PRO A 22 13.52 -12.93 1.95
CA PRO A 22 14.79 -13.60 2.26
C PRO A 22 15.70 -12.81 3.19
N SER A 23 15.64 -11.48 3.16
CA SER A 23 16.41 -10.59 4.03
C SER A 23 15.81 -10.38 5.42
N ALA A 24 14.59 -10.87 5.67
CA ALA A 24 13.82 -10.60 6.89
C ALA A 24 13.65 -11.85 7.78
N THR A 25 14.56 -12.81 7.70
CA THR A 25 14.47 -14.09 8.43
C THR A 25 14.55 -13.93 9.95
N MET A 26 15.08 -12.81 10.43
CA MET A 26 15.15 -12.45 11.85
C MET A 26 13.82 -11.98 12.45
N VAL A 27 12.84 -11.59 11.62
CA VAL A 27 11.55 -11.12 12.10
C VAL A 27 10.82 -12.26 12.81
N THR A 28 10.35 -11.98 14.03
CA THR A 28 9.57 -12.91 14.86
C THR A 28 8.12 -12.43 15.01
N ALA A 29 7.28 -13.23 15.67
CA ALA A 29 5.92 -12.83 15.99
C ALA A 29 5.84 -11.64 16.95
N ASP A 30 6.88 -11.41 17.75
CA ASP A 30 6.92 -10.30 18.71
C ASP A 30 6.99 -8.94 18.02
N TRP A 31 7.51 -8.89 16.78
CA TRP A 31 7.51 -7.66 15.98
C TRP A 31 6.11 -7.16 15.64
N PHE A 32 5.09 -8.00 15.80
CA PHE A 32 3.68 -7.68 15.60
C PHE A 32 2.92 -7.50 16.93
N GLN A 33 3.64 -7.26 18.02
CA GLN A 33 3.10 -6.94 19.34
C GLN A 33 3.51 -5.52 19.72
N ARG A 34 2.56 -4.74 20.23
CA ARG A 34 2.82 -3.32 20.57
C ARG A 34 3.84 -3.19 21.69
N ASP A 35 3.73 -4.06 22.68
CA ASP A 35 4.59 -4.03 23.87
C ASP A 35 6.06 -4.30 23.53
N HIS A 36 6.34 -5.02 22.44
CA HIS A 36 7.69 -5.24 21.95
C HIS A 36 8.39 -3.94 21.51
N TRP A 37 7.63 -2.95 21.02
CA TRP A 37 8.13 -1.68 20.52
C TRP A 37 7.87 -0.50 21.47
N ALA A 38 7.57 -0.79 22.74
CA ALA A 38 7.30 0.23 23.72
C ALA A 38 8.51 1.18 23.85
N GLY A 39 8.29 2.47 23.60
CA GLY A 39 9.31 3.52 23.69
C GLY A 39 10.22 3.70 22.46
N THR A 40 10.10 2.85 21.44
CA THR A 40 10.91 2.94 20.20
C THR A 40 10.08 3.15 18.94
N ALA A 41 8.78 2.85 18.98
CA ALA A 41 7.86 3.12 17.89
C ALA A 41 7.15 4.47 18.02
N HIS A 42 6.84 5.06 16.87
CA HIS A 42 6.11 6.33 16.75
C HIS A 42 4.87 6.16 15.88
N GLU A 43 3.73 6.70 16.30
CA GLU A 43 2.51 6.66 15.49
C GLU A 43 2.61 7.70 14.36
N LEU A 44 2.37 7.29 13.11
CA LEU A 44 2.54 8.16 11.93
C LEU A 44 1.37 9.12 11.69
N SER A 45 0.28 9.00 12.45
CA SER A 45 -0.86 9.91 12.35
C SER A 45 -1.69 9.92 13.63
N ASP A 46 -2.29 11.06 13.98
CA ASP A 46 -3.19 11.22 15.14
C ASP A 46 -4.54 10.46 15.02
N GLY A 47 -4.68 9.56 14.04
CA GLY A 47 -5.92 8.89 13.64
C GLY A 47 -6.49 7.82 14.58
N GLY A 48 -6.03 7.79 15.83
CA GLY A 48 -6.46 6.82 16.84
C GLY A 48 -5.94 5.39 16.59
N ARG A 49 -6.56 4.39 17.23
CA ARG A 49 -6.05 3.00 17.41
C ARG A 49 -5.59 2.25 16.13
N ALA A 50 -5.84 2.76 14.93
CA ALA A 50 -5.59 2.12 13.63
C ALA A 50 -4.47 2.77 12.80
N ALA A 51 -3.80 3.80 13.31
CA ALA A 51 -2.72 4.45 12.55
C ALA A 51 -1.53 3.49 12.35
N PRO A 52 -0.78 3.62 11.24
CA PRO A 52 0.48 2.91 11.06
C PRO A 52 1.54 3.38 12.06
N TRP A 53 2.43 2.47 12.46
CA TRP A 53 3.50 2.72 13.41
C TRP A 53 4.84 2.69 12.68
N LEU A 54 5.68 3.70 12.90
CA LEU A 54 7.06 3.73 12.46
C LEU A 54 7.93 3.04 13.51
N LEU A 55 8.63 1.99 13.09
CA LEU A 55 9.53 1.18 13.90
C LEU A 55 10.97 1.47 13.48
N GLN A 56 11.87 1.65 14.45
CA GLN A 56 13.31 1.66 14.21
C GLN A 56 13.84 0.26 14.47
N THR A 57 14.37 -0.39 13.43
CA THR A 57 14.77 -1.80 13.49
C THR A 57 16.15 -2.01 12.90
N GLU A 58 16.72 -3.19 13.11
CA GLU A 58 17.98 -3.61 12.48
C GLU A 58 17.88 -3.73 10.95
N LEU A 59 16.66 -3.82 10.40
CA LEU A 59 16.37 -3.83 8.96
C LEU A 59 16.13 -2.40 8.41
N GLY A 60 16.39 -1.37 9.22
CA GLY A 60 16.06 0.02 8.93
C GLY A 60 14.69 0.44 9.49
N ALA A 61 14.25 1.65 9.10
CA ALA A 61 12.96 2.19 9.51
C ALA A 61 11.83 1.47 8.76
N LEU A 62 10.86 0.92 9.51
CA LEU A 62 9.74 0.15 8.97
C LEU A 62 8.40 0.76 9.35
N VAL A 63 7.40 0.58 8.51
CA VAL A 63 5.99 0.87 8.78
C VAL A 63 5.28 -0.43 9.12
N TRP A 64 4.77 -0.50 10.35
CA TRP A 64 3.85 -1.54 10.79
C TRP A 64 2.41 -1.08 10.63
N ARG A 65 1.62 -1.88 9.92
CA ARG A 65 0.18 -1.68 9.75
C ARG A 65 -0.60 -2.92 10.17
N HIS A 66 -1.60 -2.71 11.02
CA HIS A 66 -2.60 -3.71 11.35
C HIS A 66 -3.77 -3.65 10.36
N TYR A 67 -4.19 -4.79 9.79
CA TYR A 67 -5.31 -4.81 8.85
C TYR A 67 -6.63 -4.58 9.58
N ARG A 68 -7.43 -3.62 9.10
CA ARG A 68 -8.78 -3.36 9.60
C ARG A 68 -9.81 -3.28 8.50
N ARG A 69 -11.06 -3.58 8.84
CA ARG A 69 -12.20 -3.44 7.91
C ARG A 69 -12.67 -1.98 7.90
N GLY A 70 -12.43 -1.26 6.81
CA GLY A 70 -12.96 0.10 6.64
C GLY A 70 -14.50 0.19 6.57
N GLY A 71 -15.06 1.32 6.98
CA GLY A 71 -16.49 1.67 6.89
C GLY A 71 -17.09 2.19 8.21
N LEU A 72 -18.22 2.92 8.14
CA LEU A 72 -18.94 3.48 9.31
C LEU A 72 -19.39 2.41 10.34
N LEU A 73 -19.41 1.13 9.95
CA LEU A 73 -19.75 -0.02 10.81
C LEU A 73 -18.52 -0.73 11.41
N GLY A 74 -17.29 -0.23 11.18
CA GLY A 74 -16.05 -0.80 11.73
C GLY A 74 -15.96 -0.77 13.25
N ARG A 75 -16.73 0.08 13.93
CA ARG A 75 -16.61 0.33 15.38
C ARG A 75 -16.74 -0.88 16.33
N TRP A 76 -17.21 -2.06 15.88
CA TRP A 76 -17.51 -3.19 16.79
C TRP A 76 -17.01 -4.59 16.38
N LEU A 77 -16.51 -4.82 15.15
CA LEU A 77 -16.01 -6.15 14.67
C LEU A 77 -14.75 -6.04 13.78
N ASP A 78 -13.83 -5.15 14.18
CA ASP A 78 -13.01 -4.32 13.27
C ASP A 78 -11.79 -4.98 12.60
N ASP A 79 -11.32 -6.14 13.09
CA ASP A 79 -10.03 -6.74 12.68
C ASP A 79 -10.10 -8.20 12.18
N ARG A 80 -11.29 -8.81 12.17
CA ARG A 80 -11.45 -10.25 11.85
C ARG A 80 -11.84 -10.45 10.40
N TYR A 81 -11.18 -11.33 9.67
CA TYR A 81 -11.48 -11.70 8.29
C TYR A 81 -11.87 -13.18 8.19
N LEU A 82 -12.78 -13.54 7.29
CA LEU A 82 -13.17 -14.94 7.11
C LEU A 82 -11.99 -15.74 6.56
N TRP A 83 -11.66 -16.85 7.22
CA TRP A 83 -10.57 -17.72 6.82
C TRP A 83 -10.97 -18.61 5.64
N ASN A 84 -10.32 -18.39 4.50
CA ASN A 84 -10.47 -19.20 3.28
C ASN A 84 -9.11 -19.76 2.80
N GLY A 85 -8.12 -19.85 3.68
CA GLY A 85 -6.75 -20.31 3.38
C GLY A 85 -5.72 -19.18 3.29
N LEU A 86 -4.46 -19.49 3.61
CA LEU A 86 -3.36 -18.52 3.73
C LEU A 86 -3.14 -17.73 2.43
N ARG A 87 -3.07 -18.42 1.28
CA ARG A 87 -2.87 -17.79 -0.04
C ARG A 87 -4.02 -16.87 -0.47
N ARG A 88 -5.20 -17.01 0.14
CA ARG A 88 -6.38 -16.17 -0.10
C ARG A 88 -6.54 -15.06 0.95
N SER A 89 -5.66 -15.01 1.95
CA SER A 89 -5.66 -13.92 2.93
C SER A 89 -5.16 -12.64 2.27
N ARG A 90 -5.73 -11.50 2.70
CA ARG A 90 -5.27 -10.17 2.30
C ARG A 90 -3.76 -9.95 2.45
N PRO A 91 -3.13 -10.25 3.61
CA PRO A 91 -1.68 -10.09 3.77
C PRO A 91 -0.86 -10.89 2.78
N TRP A 92 -1.27 -12.12 2.43
CA TRP A 92 -0.58 -12.87 1.39
C TRP A 92 -0.67 -12.18 0.02
N GLN A 93 -1.89 -11.76 -0.36
CA GLN A 93 -2.13 -11.14 -1.66
C GLN A 93 -1.37 -9.82 -1.80
N GLU A 94 -1.40 -8.98 -0.77
CA GLU A 94 -0.68 -7.71 -0.76
C GLU A 94 0.85 -7.93 -0.73
N PHE A 95 1.34 -8.87 0.09
CA PHE A 95 2.77 -9.19 0.15
C PHE A 95 3.32 -9.61 -1.21
N VAL A 96 2.66 -10.57 -1.88
CA VAL A 96 3.06 -11.03 -3.21
C VAL A 96 2.89 -9.92 -4.25
N CYS A 97 1.85 -9.08 -4.14
CA CYS A 97 1.65 -7.93 -5.03
C CYS A 97 2.81 -6.93 -4.94
N LEU A 98 3.18 -6.53 -3.72
CA LEU A 98 4.30 -5.64 -3.45
C LEU A 98 5.61 -6.23 -3.99
N GLN A 99 5.91 -7.50 -3.71
CA GLN A 99 7.13 -8.14 -4.23
C GLN A 99 7.20 -8.12 -5.76
N ARG A 100 6.10 -8.41 -6.47
CA ARG A 100 6.05 -8.34 -7.94
C ARG A 100 6.30 -6.92 -8.45
N LEU A 101 5.65 -5.93 -7.83
CA LEU A 101 5.78 -4.53 -8.23
C LEU A 101 7.21 -4.02 -7.98
N GLN A 102 7.82 -4.39 -6.86
CA GLN A 102 9.22 -4.10 -6.56
C GLN A 102 10.17 -4.72 -7.57
N GLN A 103 10.02 -6.02 -7.87
CA GLN A 103 10.83 -6.72 -8.89
C GLN A 103 10.68 -6.06 -10.27
N ALA A 104 9.51 -5.48 -10.55
CA ALA A 104 9.24 -4.75 -11.79
C ALA A 104 9.70 -3.28 -11.75
N GLY A 105 10.43 -2.84 -10.73
CA GLY A 105 10.98 -1.50 -10.59
C GLY A 105 9.94 -0.40 -10.34
N MET A 106 8.77 -0.76 -9.81
CA MET A 106 7.75 0.22 -9.43
C MET A 106 8.13 0.90 -8.11
N PRO A 107 7.89 2.21 -7.95
CA PRO A 107 8.07 2.91 -6.67
C PRO A 107 6.94 2.54 -5.72
N VAL A 108 7.12 1.42 -5.02
CA VAL A 108 6.24 0.92 -3.96
C VAL A 108 7.10 0.64 -2.73
N PRO A 109 6.55 0.71 -1.50
CA PRO A 109 7.34 0.46 -0.31
C PRO A 109 7.79 -0.99 -0.29
N PRO A 110 9.03 -1.27 0.16
CA PRO A 110 9.51 -2.63 0.16
C PRO A 110 8.75 -3.45 1.19
N VAL A 111 8.17 -4.57 0.80
CA VAL A 111 7.54 -5.45 1.79
C VAL A 111 8.61 -6.24 2.52
N ILE A 112 8.48 -6.35 3.84
CA ILE A 112 9.46 -7.00 4.71
C ILE A 112 8.90 -8.29 5.29
N ALA A 113 7.76 -8.17 5.98
CA ALA A 113 7.11 -9.29 6.63
C ALA A 113 5.59 -9.08 6.72
N ALA A 114 4.84 -10.16 6.87
CA ALA A 114 3.42 -10.12 7.24
C ALA A 114 3.12 -11.22 8.25
N GLN A 115 2.14 -11.00 9.12
CA GLN A 115 1.64 -12.00 10.06
C GLN A 115 0.18 -12.31 9.76
N VAL A 116 -0.18 -13.58 9.92
CA VAL A 116 -1.56 -14.06 9.86
C VAL A 116 -1.85 -14.90 11.10
N GLN A 117 -2.74 -14.40 11.96
CA GLN A 117 -3.17 -15.08 13.18
C GLN A 117 -4.59 -15.62 12.99
N ARG A 118 -4.76 -16.94 12.89
CA ARG A 118 -6.09 -17.55 12.74
C ARG A 118 -6.68 -17.94 14.09
N SER A 119 -7.96 -17.62 14.26
CA SER A 119 -8.80 -18.05 15.38
C SER A 119 -10.10 -18.64 14.83
N GLY A 120 -10.18 -19.97 14.79
CA GLY A 120 -11.32 -20.70 14.24
C GLY A 120 -11.58 -20.39 12.75
N ARG A 121 -12.75 -19.79 12.46
CA ARG A 121 -13.15 -19.35 11.11
C ARG A 121 -12.68 -17.94 10.76
N TRP A 122 -11.99 -17.27 11.68
CA TRP A 122 -11.54 -15.90 11.53
C TRP A 122 -10.02 -15.81 11.49
N TYR A 123 -9.49 -14.73 10.93
CA TYR A 123 -8.08 -14.36 11.07
C TYR A 123 -7.89 -12.86 11.28
N ARG A 124 -6.78 -12.50 11.92
CA ARG A 124 -6.22 -11.15 12.02
C ARG A 124 -4.89 -11.11 11.29
N ALA A 125 -4.46 -9.92 10.90
CA ALA A 125 -3.26 -9.78 10.10
C ALA A 125 -2.57 -8.45 10.32
N ASP A 126 -1.27 -8.47 10.03
CA ASP A 126 -0.38 -7.33 10.10
C ASP A 126 0.61 -7.35 8.93
N LEU A 127 1.12 -6.18 8.54
CA LEU A 127 2.10 -6.00 7.47
C LEU A 127 3.22 -5.07 7.95
N LEU A 128 4.45 -5.43 7.61
CA LEU A 128 5.64 -4.60 7.74
C LEU A 128 6.16 -4.25 6.34
N THR A 129 6.25 -2.95 6.06
CA THR A 129 6.88 -2.42 4.86
C THR A 129 8.01 -1.46 5.23
N GLY A 130 8.93 -1.17 4.32
CA GLY A 130 9.93 -0.13 4.54
C GLY A 130 9.30 1.26 4.62
N TRP A 131 9.89 2.11 5.43
CA TRP A 131 9.58 3.53 5.49
C TRP A 131 10.09 4.26 4.24
N ILE A 132 9.28 5.17 3.71
CA ILE A 132 9.71 6.08 2.64
C ILE A 132 10.05 7.41 3.29
N GLU A 133 11.34 7.63 3.55
CA GLU A 133 11.86 8.80 4.24
C GLU A 133 11.54 10.11 3.49
N GLY A 134 11.30 11.19 4.26
CA GLY A 134 10.99 12.52 3.72
C GLY A 134 9.67 12.61 2.95
N SER A 135 8.88 11.53 2.88
CA SER A 135 7.68 11.52 2.05
C SER A 135 6.44 12.05 2.76
N ARG A 136 5.59 12.73 1.99
CA ARG A 136 4.25 13.17 2.42
C ARG A 136 3.23 12.73 1.40
N SER A 137 1.99 12.47 1.85
CA SER A 137 0.90 12.15 0.91
C SER A 137 0.64 13.31 -0.06
N LEU A 138 0.17 12.98 -1.28
CA LEU A 138 -0.28 13.95 -2.28
C LEU A 138 -1.32 14.89 -1.69
N ALA A 139 -2.25 14.36 -0.88
CA ALA A 139 -3.23 15.16 -0.16
C ALA A 139 -2.58 16.20 0.77
N SER A 140 -1.52 15.80 1.49
CA SER A 140 -0.80 16.72 2.39
C SER A 140 -0.02 17.78 1.61
N HIS A 141 0.60 17.41 0.48
CA HIS A 141 1.28 18.38 -0.39
C HIS A 141 0.30 19.41 -0.97
N LEU A 142 -0.83 18.94 -1.50
CA LEU A 142 -1.86 19.80 -2.10
C LEU A 142 -2.56 20.72 -1.08
N ARG A 143 -2.60 20.33 0.20
CA ARG A 143 -3.03 21.23 1.29
C ARG A 143 -2.06 22.38 1.55
N SER A 144 -0.75 22.15 1.33
CA SER A 144 0.29 23.17 1.54
C SER A 144 0.59 24.02 0.31
N GLY A 145 0.08 23.66 -0.87
CA GLY A 145 0.31 24.41 -2.11
C GLY A 145 -0.02 23.60 -3.36
N SER A 146 0.32 24.12 -4.53
CA SER A 146 0.17 23.42 -5.81
C SER A 146 1.39 22.57 -6.15
N LEU A 147 1.20 21.52 -6.94
CA LEU A 147 2.31 20.83 -7.60
C LEU A 147 2.57 21.44 -8.97
N PRO A 148 3.83 21.49 -9.44
CA PRO A 148 4.13 21.85 -10.83
C PRO A 148 3.43 20.91 -11.82
N THR A 149 3.03 21.44 -12.96
CA THR A 149 2.41 20.67 -14.06
C THR A 149 3.28 19.48 -14.52
N THR A 150 4.60 19.59 -14.42
CA THR A 150 5.54 18.49 -14.69
C THR A 150 5.39 17.31 -13.72
N GLN A 151 5.08 17.57 -12.45
CA GLN A 151 4.82 16.52 -11.46
C GLN A 151 3.46 15.85 -11.70
N TRP A 152 2.43 16.60 -12.08
CA TRP A 152 1.15 16.01 -12.49
C TRP A 152 1.33 15.04 -13.66
N ARG A 153 2.10 15.45 -14.68
CA ARG A 153 2.46 14.57 -15.81
C ARG A 153 3.24 13.34 -15.35
N ALA A 154 4.21 13.49 -14.45
CA ALA A 154 4.98 12.37 -13.90
C ALA A 154 4.10 11.38 -13.11
N LEU A 155 3.12 11.88 -12.34
CA LEU A 155 2.15 11.06 -11.62
C LEU A 155 1.27 10.27 -12.60
N GLY A 156 0.78 10.91 -13.67
CA GLY A 156 0.05 10.25 -14.74
C GLY A 156 0.84 9.08 -15.36
N ALA A 157 2.11 9.33 -15.69
CA ALA A 157 3.01 8.32 -16.25
C ALA A 157 3.28 7.16 -15.27
N LEU A 158 3.41 7.45 -13.97
CA LEU A 158 3.55 6.40 -12.95
C LEU A 158 2.31 5.50 -12.89
N ILE A 159 1.10 6.09 -12.91
CA ILE A 159 -0.15 5.33 -12.88
C ILE A 159 -0.31 4.50 -14.17
N ALA A 160 0.08 5.03 -15.33
CA ALA A 160 0.11 4.28 -16.59
C ALA A 160 1.04 3.07 -16.50
N ARG A 161 2.27 3.24 -16.00
CA ARG A 161 3.23 2.15 -15.79
C ARG A 161 2.70 1.03 -14.87
N LEU A 162 1.91 1.39 -13.85
CA LEU A 162 1.23 0.43 -12.98
C LEU A 162 0.18 -0.35 -13.77
N HIS A 163 -0.64 0.35 -14.54
CA HIS A 163 -1.73 -0.25 -15.29
C HIS A 163 -1.27 -1.11 -16.47
N GLU A 164 -0.19 -0.74 -17.15
CA GLU A 164 0.46 -1.52 -18.22
C GLU A 164 0.93 -2.89 -17.72
N ARG A 165 1.34 -2.97 -16.45
CA ARG A 165 1.68 -4.23 -15.76
C ARG A 165 0.43 -5.04 -15.37
N GLY A 166 -0.76 -4.55 -15.66
CA GLY A 166 -2.03 -5.16 -15.31
C GLY A 166 -2.40 -5.00 -13.83
N CYS A 167 -1.76 -4.11 -13.07
CA CYS A 167 -2.09 -3.94 -11.65
C CYS A 167 -3.15 -2.83 -11.47
N GLU A 168 -4.32 -3.19 -10.95
CA GLU A 168 -5.35 -2.25 -10.51
C GLU A 168 -5.19 -1.98 -9.01
N HIS A 169 -4.96 -0.71 -8.65
CA HIS A 169 -4.90 -0.27 -7.27
C HIS A 169 -6.30 -0.04 -6.70
N ALA A 170 -6.82 -0.96 -5.88
CA ALA A 170 -8.24 -0.96 -5.48
C ALA A 170 -8.70 0.32 -4.77
N ASP A 171 -7.79 0.99 -4.07
CA ASP A 171 -8.03 2.26 -3.37
C ASP A 171 -7.05 3.37 -3.78
N LEU A 172 -6.89 3.61 -5.09
CA LEU A 172 -6.06 4.72 -5.57
C LEU A 172 -6.69 6.06 -5.18
N ASN A 173 -6.09 6.72 -4.18
CA ASN A 173 -6.54 7.99 -3.64
C ASN A 173 -5.34 8.88 -3.24
N ALA A 174 -5.59 10.16 -2.97
CA ALA A 174 -4.53 11.13 -2.68
C ALA A 174 -3.76 10.90 -1.35
N HIS A 175 -4.26 10.04 -0.46
CA HIS A 175 -3.51 9.63 0.75
C HIS A 175 -2.55 8.47 0.47
N ASN A 176 -2.89 7.62 -0.51
CA ASN A 176 -2.11 6.43 -0.90
C ASN A 176 -1.05 6.72 -1.99
N ILE A 177 -0.86 7.99 -2.33
CA ILE A 177 0.21 8.46 -3.20
C ILE A 177 1.13 9.31 -2.33
N LEU A 178 2.38 8.90 -2.17
CA LEU A 178 3.40 9.67 -1.47
C LEU A 178 4.29 10.38 -2.49
N LEU A 179 4.79 11.55 -2.11
CA LEU A 179 5.80 12.30 -2.84
C LEU A 179 6.96 12.58 -1.88
N ASP A 180 8.13 12.05 -2.22
CA ASP A 180 9.37 12.25 -1.46
C ASP A 180 10.04 13.59 -1.77
N GLU A 181 11.06 13.94 -1.00
CA GLU A 181 11.81 15.19 -1.12
C GLU A 181 12.57 15.31 -2.44
N CYS A 182 12.86 14.18 -3.10
CA CYS A 182 13.48 14.14 -4.42
C CYS A 182 12.47 14.35 -5.56
N GLY A 183 11.18 14.54 -5.24
CA GLY A 183 10.12 14.73 -6.23
C GLY A 183 9.65 13.43 -6.89
N ARG A 184 9.98 12.27 -6.31
CA ARG A 184 9.54 10.96 -6.81
C ARG A 184 8.26 10.53 -6.11
N PHE A 185 7.30 10.09 -6.92
CA PHE A 185 6.04 9.52 -6.42
C PHE A 185 6.21 8.05 -6.05
N TRP A 186 5.55 7.65 -4.97
CA TRP A 186 5.41 6.28 -4.49
C TRP A 186 3.93 5.93 -4.32
N LEU A 187 3.58 4.69 -4.63
CA LEU A 187 2.24 4.16 -4.38
C LEU A 187 2.31 3.24 -3.15
N ILE A 188 1.38 3.41 -2.22
CA ILE A 188 1.29 2.61 -0.99
C ILE A 188 -0.11 2.01 -0.86
N ASP A 189 -0.28 1.06 0.06
CA ASP A 189 -1.56 0.39 0.35
C ASP A 189 -2.13 -0.37 -0.85
N PHE A 190 -1.54 -1.53 -1.12
CA PHE A 190 -2.00 -2.45 -2.16
C PHE A 190 -3.01 -3.47 -1.62
N ASP A 191 -3.67 -3.19 -0.49
CA ASP A 191 -4.72 -4.07 0.00
C ASP A 191 -5.81 -4.19 -1.06
N ARG A 192 -6.17 -5.44 -1.37
CA ARG A 192 -7.16 -5.80 -2.40
C ARG A 192 -6.79 -5.37 -3.82
N ALA A 193 -5.53 -5.04 -4.11
CA ALA A 193 -5.05 -4.83 -5.46
C ALA A 193 -5.36 -6.05 -6.35
N ARG A 194 -5.62 -5.80 -7.65
CA ARG A 194 -6.06 -6.85 -8.58
C ARG A 194 -5.17 -6.90 -9.79
N TRP A 195 -4.73 -8.10 -10.15
CA TRP A 195 -4.09 -8.35 -11.42
C TRP A 195 -5.16 -8.54 -12.50
N ARG A 196 -5.07 -7.75 -13.56
CA ARG A 196 -5.95 -7.71 -14.73
C ARG A 196 -5.16 -8.17 -15.94
N GLU A 197 -5.81 -8.90 -16.85
CA GLU A 197 -5.21 -9.24 -18.13
C GLU A 197 -4.92 -7.96 -18.93
N SER A 198 -3.68 -7.83 -19.39
CA SER A 198 -3.24 -6.73 -20.24
C SER A 198 -3.76 -6.97 -21.67
N SER A 199 -5.02 -6.66 -21.92
CA SER A 199 -5.55 -6.53 -23.27
C SER A 199 -6.08 -5.11 -23.46
N ALA A 200 -6.00 -4.56 -24.66
CA ALA A 200 -6.39 -3.19 -25.01
C ALA A 200 -7.87 -2.82 -24.67
N ARG A 201 -8.69 -3.79 -24.27
CA ARG A 201 -9.99 -3.60 -23.58
C ARG A 201 -9.86 -3.12 -22.12
N GLY A 202 -8.63 -2.97 -21.62
CA GLY A 202 -8.24 -2.57 -20.27
C GLY A 202 -8.20 -1.07 -19.99
N ARG A 203 -8.60 -0.22 -20.96
CA ARG A 203 -8.73 1.21 -20.70
C ARG A 203 -9.87 1.54 -19.71
N SER A 204 -10.95 0.76 -19.66
CA SER A 204 -12.11 1.08 -18.82
C SER A 204 -11.81 1.02 -17.32
N TRP A 205 -11.11 -0.01 -16.85
CA TRP A 205 -10.77 -0.13 -15.43
C TRP A 205 -9.66 0.85 -15.03
N GLY A 206 -8.69 1.12 -15.92
CA GLY A 206 -7.66 2.14 -15.68
C GLY A 206 -8.26 3.54 -15.54
N GLN A 207 -9.21 3.89 -16.41
CA GLN A 207 -9.97 5.14 -16.30
C GLN A 207 -10.83 5.19 -15.02
N ALA A 208 -11.45 4.07 -14.63
CA ALA A 208 -12.17 4.00 -13.35
C ALA A 208 -11.23 4.17 -12.14
N ASN A 209 -9.97 3.73 -12.25
CA ASN A 209 -8.95 3.93 -11.23
C ASN A 209 -8.53 5.40 -11.12
N LEU A 210 -8.28 6.07 -12.26
CA LEU A 210 -8.06 7.51 -12.30
C LEU A 210 -9.25 8.32 -11.76
N ALA A 211 -10.47 7.91 -12.08
CA ALA A 211 -11.68 8.53 -11.57
C ALA A 211 -11.84 8.34 -10.04
N ARG A 212 -11.26 7.28 -9.43
CA ARG A 212 -11.18 7.16 -7.96
C ARG A 212 -10.26 8.23 -7.38
N LEU A 213 -9.08 8.42 -7.96
CA LEU A 213 -8.15 9.47 -7.56
C LEU A 213 -8.81 10.85 -7.68
N GLN A 214 -9.41 11.16 -8.83
CA GLN A 214 -10.10 12.43 -9.06
C GLN A 214 -11.19 12.68 -8.01
N ARG A 215 -12.06 11.69 -7.76
CA ARG A 215 -13.10 11.80 -6.73
C ARG A 215 -12.53 11.97 -5.33
N SER A 216 -11.39 11.35 -5.02
CA SER A 216 -10.73 11.54 -3.72
C SER A 216 -10.24 12.97 -3.54
N LEU A 217 -9.65 13.56 -4.58
CA LEU A 217 -9.22 14.96 -4.59
C LEU A 217 -10.42 15.91 -4.41
N SER A 218 -11.52 15.69 -5.14
CA SER A 218 -12.73 16.49 -4.98
C SER A 218 -13.35 16.38 -3.59
N LYS A 219 -13.40 15.18 -2.99
CA LYS A 219 -13.90 14.99 -1.61
C LYS A 219 -13.06 15.73 -0.56
N LEU A 220 -11.75 15.85 -0.81
CA LEU A 220 -10.83 16.56 0.06
C LEU A 220 -10.81 18.08 -0.20
N GLN A 221 -11.60 18.57 -1.16
CA GLN A 221 -11.56 19.96 -1.65
C GLN A 221 -10.18 20.35 -2.20
N LEU A 222 -9.45 19.38 -2.74
CA LEU A 222 -8.12 19.53 -3.35
C LEU A 222 -8.20 19.36 -4.87
N THR A 223 -9.28 19.87 -5.48
CA THR A 223 -9.50 19.74 -6.93
C THR A 223 -8.39 20.48 -7.67
N PRO A 224 -7.61 19.80 -8.52
CA PRO A 224 -6.54 20.45 -9.28
C PRO A 224 -7.11 21.42 -10.31
N ALA A 225 -6.28 22.37 -10.76
CA ALA A 225 -6.60 23.19 -11.91
C ALA A 225 -6.84 22.32 -13.15
N ALA A 226 -7.62 22.83 -14.11
CA ALA A 226 -7.93 22.09 -15.34
C ALA A 226 -6.66 21.68 -16.10
N ASP A 227 -5.68 22.58 -16.20
CA ASP A 227 -4.40 22.33 -16.88
C ASP A 227 -3.55 21.28 -16.17
N ASP A 228 -3.57 21.26 -14.84
CA ASP A 228 -2.86 20.26 -14.03
C ASP A 228 -3.45 18.87 -14.20
N TRP A 229 -4.78 18.76 -14.16
CA TRP A 229 -5.45 17.49 -14.42
C TRP A 229 -5.23 17.02 -15.87
N ALA A 230 -5.28 17.94 -16.83
CA ALA A 230 -4.96 17.65 -18.22
C ALA A 230 -3.53 17.15 -18.38
N ALA A 231 -2.56 17.73 -17.65
CA ALA A 231 -1.18 17.25 -17.66
C ALA A 231 -1.02 15.85 -17.08
N LEU A 232 -1.76 15.50 -16.02
CA LEU A 232 -1.83 14.12 -15.54
C LEU A 232 -2.39 13.17 -16.60
N GLN A 233 -3.49 13.57 -17.26
CA GLN A 233 -4.10 12.75 -18.32
C GLN A 233 -3.16 12.58 -19.52
N GLN A 234 -2.40 13.62 -19.90
CA GLN A 234 -1.35 13.54 -20.91
C GLN A 234 -0.27 12.53 -20.48
N GLY A 235 0.24 12.64 -19.25
CA GLY A 235 1.24 11.70 -18.74
C GLY A 235 0.73 10.26 -18.70
N TYR A 236 -0.56 10.07 -18.40
CA TYR A 236 -1.19 8.75 -18.39
C TYR A 236 -1.41 8.17 -19.79
N ALA A 237 -1.68 9.00 -20.79
CA ALA A 237 -1.84 8.54 -22.18
C ALA A 237 -0.51 8.05 -22.78
N GLY A 238 0.62 8.46 -22.19
CA GLY A 238 1.96 8.25 -22.74
C GLY A 238 2.38 9.40 -23.67
N PRO A 239 3.67 9.49 -24.01
CA PRO A 239 4.12 10.34 -25.11
C PRO A 239 3.53 9.92 -26.46
#